data_AF-A0A420XVU4-F1
#
_entry.id   AF-A0A420XVU4-F1
#
_cell.length_a   1.000
_cell.length_b   1.000
_cell.length_c   1.000
_cell.angle_alpha   90.00
_cell.angle_beta   90.00
_cell.angle_gamma   90.00
#
_symmetry.space_group_name_H-M   'P 1'
#
loop_
_entity.id
_entity.type
_entity.pdbx_description
1 polymer ?
#
loop_
_entity_poly.entity_id
_entity_poly.type
_entity_poly.pdbx_seq_one_letter_code
_entity_poly.pdbx_strand_id
1 'polypeptide(L)'
;MAILGRITCVLLQLHHGRSMCEDPSVGFYSPAAPYVDYENVPFGKYFAADNRSPYMQKPTPEVDAMWEELYNFRLTGLSIEEASQLMEPTVHLPHDDNTYVVSLGVSHQLHCVNHLRKALYPDEYPGLWEYHPNGTTIASTS
;
A
#
# COMPACT_ATOMS: atom_id res chain seq x y z
N MET A 1 50.57 16.38 -20.72
CA MET A 1 49.50 15.38 -20.95
C MET A 1 49.01 14.80 -19.61
N ALA A 2 48.14 15.50 -18.87
CA ALA A 2 47.56 14.95 -17.63
C ALA A 2 46.29 15.68 -17.14
N ILE A 3 45.55 16.37 -18.01
CA ILE A 3 44.38 17.18 -17.58
C ILE A 3 43.06 16.72 -18.22
N LEU A 4 43.08 15.97 -19.34
CA LEU A 4 41.85 15.48 -19.97
C LEU A 4 41.27 14.18 -19.36
N GLY A 5 41.99 13.48 -18.48
CA GLY A 5 41.52 12.20 -17.91
C GLY A 5 40.61 12.30 -16.68
N ARG A 6 40.58 13.46 -16.00
CA ARG A 6 39.83 13.62 -14.74
C ARG A 6 38.41 14.17 -14.91
N ILE A 7 38.13 14.91 -15.99
CA ILE A 7 36.80 15.49 -16.23
C ILE A 7 35.81 14.39 -16.67
N THR A 8 36.27 13.41 -17.46
CA THR A 8 35.43 12.29 -17.93
C THR A 8 34.98 11.38 -16.78
N CYS A 9 35.81 11.22 -15.75
CA CYS A 9 35.47 10.37 -14.61
C CYS A 9 34.40 11.01 -13.69
N VAL A 10 34.41 12.35 -13.57
CA VAL A 10 33.38 13.08 -12.79
C VAL A 10 32.04 13.10 -13.51
N LEU A 11 32.02 13.20 -14.85
CA LEU A 11 30.77 13.16 -15.63
C LEU A 11 30.15 11.76 -15.69
N LEU A 12 30.95 10.68 -15.65
CA LEU A 12 30.41 9.32 -15.53
C LEU A 12 29.77 9.04 -14.16
N GLN A 13 30.24 9.66 -13.07
CA GLN A 13 29.65 9.46 -11.74
C GLN A 13 28.30 10.17 -11.54
N LEU A 14 28.02 11.24 -12.31
CA LEU A 14 26.71 11.91 -12.27
C LEU A 14 25.64 11.14 -13.06
N HIS A 15 26.02 10.31 -14.03
CA HIS A 15 25.07 9.45 -14.75
C HIS A 15 24.75 8.12 -14.04
N HIS A 16 25.52 7.72 -13.03
CA HIS A 16 25.27 6.50 -12.24
C HIS A 16 24.45 6.75 -10.96
N GLY A 17 23.99 7.98 -10.73
CA GLY A 17 23.33 8.40 -9.49
C GLY A 17 21.81 8.20 -9.43
N ARG A 18 21.21 7.52 -10.41
CA ARG A 18 19.80 7.13 -10.38
C ARG A 18 19.72 5.63 -10.65
N SER A 19 20.12 4.82 -9.67
CA SER A 19 19.57 3.47 -9.61
C SER A 19 18.06 3.66 -9.60
N MET A 20 17.40 3.26 -10.69
CA MET A 20 15.97 3.02 -10.67
C MET A 20 15.76 1.99 -9.56
N CYS A 21 15.31 2.47 -8.39
CA CYS A 21 14.63 1.60 -7.46
C CYS A 21 13.38 1.18 -8.23
N GLU A 22 13.34 -0.05 -8.69
CA GLU A 22 12.13 -0.73 -9.13
C GLU A 22 11.86 -1.82 -8.09
N ASP A 23 10.59 -2.06 -7.77
CA ASP A 23 10.22 -3.15 -6.90
C ASP A 23 10.30 -4.47 -7.69
N PRO A 24 11.27 -5.35 -7.39
CA PRO A 24 11.40 -6.61 -8.11
C PRO A 24 10.23 -7.57 -7.88
N SER A 25 9.33 -7.28 -6.92
CA SER A 25 8.11 -8.05 -6.67
C SER A 25 6.96 -7.70 -7.62
N VAL A 26 7.00 -6.54 -8.30
CA VAL A 26 5.98 -6.15 -9.29
C VAL A 26 6.40 -6.66 -10.67
N GLY A 27 6.12 -7.95 -10.92
CA GLY A 27 6.55 -8.66 -12.13
C GLY A 27 5.50 -8.80 -13.24
N PHE A 28 4.34 -8.15 -13.12
CA PHE A 28 3.22 -8.26 -14.06
C PHE A 28 2.64 -6.88 -14.40
N TYR A 29 1.89 -6.81 -15.50
CA TYR A 29 1.23 -5.57 -15.93
C TYR A 29 0.30 -5.05 -14.83
N SER A 30 0.45 -3.76 -14.51
CA SER A 30 -0.45 -3.03 -13.63
C SER A 30 -0.72 -1.65 -14.24
N PRO A 31 -2.00 -1.23 -14.40
CA PRO A 31 -2.34 0.13 -14.82
C PRO A 31 -1.76 1.20 -13.88
N ALA A 32 -1.48 0.85 -12.62
CA ALA A 32 -0.89 1.76 -11.65
C ALA A 32 0.64 1.92 -11.80
N ALA A 33 1.32 1.01 -12.53
CA ALA A 33 2.79 0.98 -12.61
C ALA A 33 3.43 2.31 -13.07
N PRO A 34 2.87 3.06 -14.05
CA PRO A 34 3.43 4.35 -14.46
C PRO A 34 3.36 5.45 -13.40
N TYR A 35 2.56 5.25 -12.35
CA TYR A 35 2.33 6.22 -11.27
C TYR A 35 3.08 5.86 -9.98
N VAL A 36 3.93 4.83 -10.01
CA VAL A 36 4.73 4.43 -8.85
C VAL A 36 6.07 5.16 -8.89
N ASP A 37 6.31 5.98 -7.87
CA ASP A 37 7.60 6.61 -7.61
C ASP A 37 8.27 6.00 -6.37
N TYR A 38 9.58 5.79 -6.45
CA TYR A 38 10.36 5.20 -5.37
C TYR A 38 11.25 6.24 -4.70
N GLU A 39 11.14 6.32 -3.37
CA GLU A 39 11.94 7.23 -2.55
C GLU A 39 12.75 6.47 -1.51
N ASN A 40 14.01 6.88 -1.33
CA ASN A 40 14.85 6.36 -0.26
C ASN A 40 14.58 7.15 1.01
N VAL A 41 13.84 6.55 1.94
CA VAL A 41 13.56 7.12 3.26
C VAL A 41 14.35 6.38 4.34
N PRO A 42 14.99 7.07 5.30
CA PRO A 42 15.58 6.41 6.45
C PRO A 42 14.51 5.66 7.24
N PHE A 43 14.72 4.36 7.49
CA PHE A 43 13.83 3.61 8.35
C PHE A 43 13.94 4.14 9.78
N GLY A 44 12.88 4.81 10.25
CA GLY A 44 12.83 5.37 11.60
C GLY A 44 12.83 4.27 12.67
N LYS A 45 13.27 4.61 13.89
CA LYS A 45 13.19 3.71 15.06
C LYS A 45 11.75 3.64 15.60
N TYR A 46 10.78 3.34 14.74
CA TYR A 46 9.34 3.43 15.03
C TYR A 46 8.83 2.40 16.04
N PHE A 47 9.68 1.47 16.48
CA PHE A 47 9.38 0.48 17.50
C PHE A 47 9.85 0.89 18.90
N ALA A 48 10.71 1.91 19.01
CA ALA A 48 11.19 2.40 20.30
C ALA A 48 10.05 3.10 21.06
N ALA A 49 9.98 2.91 22.37
CA ALA A 49 8.86 3.39 23.19
C ALA A 49 8.67 4.92 23.13
N ASP A 50 9.76 5.66 22.97
CA ASP A 50 9.83 7.12 22.87
C ASP A 50 9.63 7.66 21.45
N ASN A 51 9.58 6.79 20.43
CA ASN A 51 9.49 7.17 19.02
C ASN A 51 8.54 6.27 18.24
N ARG A 52 7.42 5.86 18.84
CA ARG A 52 6.44 5.01 18.17
C ARG A 52 5.78 5.73 16.99
N SER A 53 5.57 5.01 15.90
CA SER A 53 4.77 5.50 14.78
C SER A 53 3.40 6.00 15.27
N PRO A 54 2.88 7.12 14.75
CA PRO A 54 1.51 7.57 15.03
C PRO A 54 0.43 6.51 14.76
N TYR A 55 0.68 5.61 13.80
CA TYR A 55 -0.23 4.51 13.46
C TYR A 55 -0.21 3.35 14.46
N MET A 56 0.75 3.33 15.40
CA MET A 56 0.92 2.29 16.41
C MET A 56 0.47 2.73 17.82
N GLN A 57 -0.22 3.88 17.90
CA GLN A 57 -0.77 4.39 19.15
C GLN A 57 -1.99 3.57 19.59
N LYS A 58 -2.43 3.80 20.82
CA LYS A 58 -3.66 3.17 21.35
C LYS A 58 -4.87 3.56 20.49
N PRO A 59 -5.93 2.73 20.45
CA PRO A 59 -7.21 3.07 19.85
C PRO A 59 -7.69 4.45 20.28
N THR A 60 -7.87 5.33 19.30
CA THR A 60 -8.50 6.64 19.45
C THR A 60 -9.18 6.98 18.12
N PRO A 61 -10.23 7.81 18.10
CA PRO A 61 -10.86 8.26 16.86
C PRO A 61 -9.87 8.89 15.88
N GLU A 62 -8.87 9.60 16.39
CA GLU A 62 -7.82 10.22 15.58
C GLU A 62 -6.94 9.18 14.89
N VAL A 63 -6.50 8.14 15.62
CA VAL A 63 -5.72 7.03 15.05
C VAL A 63 -6.54 6.26 14.02
N ASP A 64 -7.84 6.06 14.29
CA ASP A 64 -8.74 5.40 13.33
C ASP A 64 -8.86 6.20 12.04
N ALA A 65 -9.07 7.52 12.12
CA ALA A 65 -9.11 8.40 10.95
C ALA A 65 -7.79 8.32 10.15
N MET A 66 -6.64 8.39 10.82
CA MET A 66 -5.34 8.24 10.16
C MET A 66 -5.23 6.92 9.39
N TRP A 67 -5.71 5.81 9.97
CA TRP A 67 -5.72 4.51 9.29
C TRP A 67 -6.67 4.49 8.09
N GLU A 68 -7.91 4.96 8.23
CA GLU A 68 -8.88 4.95 7.13
C GLU A 68 -8.44 5.84 5.95
N GLU A 69 -7.73 6.94 6.23
CA GLU A 69 -7.19 7.83 5.19
C GLU A 69 -6.19 7.13 4.25
N LEU A 70 -5.41 6.15 4.75
CA LEU A 70 -4.39 5.46 3.96
C LEU A 70 -4.95 4.63 2.80
N TYR A 71 -6.20 4.16 2.89
CA TYR A 71 -6.79 3.23 1.92
C TYR A 71 -8.21 3.64 1.47
N ASN A 72 -8.55 4.93 1.58
CA ASN A 72 -9.87 5.42 1.16
C ASN A 72 -10.14 5.21 -0.37
N PHE A 73 -9.11 4.89 -1.14
CA PHE A 73 -9.23 4.46 -2.53
C PHE A 73 -9.57 2.97 -2.61
N ARG A 74 -10.88 2.67 -2.56
CA ARG A 74 -11.39 1.29 -2.52
C ARG A 74 -11.53 0.66 -3.90
N LEU A 75 -12.31 1.28 -4.78
CA LEU A 75 -12.57 0.79 -6.14
C LEU A 75 -12.07 1.82 -7.16
N THR A 76 -11.38 1.33 -8.18
CA THR A 76 -10.87 2.12 -9.31
C THR A 76 -11.47 1.57 -10.59
N GLY A 77 -11.95 2.46 -11.45
CA GLY A 77 -12.44 2.12 -12.78
C GLY A 77 -11.30 2.07 -13.79
N LEU A 78 -11.32 1.07 -14.65
CA LEU A 78 -10.42 0.88 -15.80
C LEU A 78 -11.23 0.93 -17.09
N SER A 79 -10.59 1.39 -18.16
CA SER A 79 -11.13 1.20 -19.51
C SER A 79 -11.11 -0.27 -19.93
N ILE A 80 -11.83 -0.61 -21.00
CA ILE A 80 -11.81 -1.95 -21.60
C ILE A 80 -10.38 -2.35 -21.98
N GLU A 81 -9.60 -1.42 -22.55
CA GLU A 81 -8.24 -1.65 -23.01
C GLU A 81 -7.29 -1.93 -21.84
N GLU A 82 -7.40 -1.19 -20.73
CA GLU A 82 -6.61 -1.43 -19.51
C GLU A 82 -7.00 -2.76 -18.86
N ALA A 83 -8.30 -3.04 -18.76
CA ALA A 83 -8.80 -4.29 -18.17
C ALA A 83 -8.39 -5.52 -18.99
N SER A 84 -8.35 -5.41 -20.32
CA SER A 84 -7.95 -6.51 -21.21
C SER A 84 -6.50 -6.97 -21.06
N GLN A 85 -5.65 -6.15 -20.42
CA GLN A 85 -4.23 -6.43 -20.19
C GLN A 85 -3.97 -7.06 -18.81
N LEU A 86 -4.98 -7.14 -17.94
CA LEU A 86 -4.85 -7.79 -16.65
C LEU A 86 -4.58 -9.29 -16.82
N MET A 87 -3.79 -9.86 -15.91
CA MET A 87 -3.50 -11.30 -15.89
C MET A 87 -4.77 -12.12 -15.70
N GLU A 88 -5.66 -11.65 -14.81
CA GLU A 88 -6.96 -12.26 -14.55
C GLU A 88 -8.07 -11.28 -14.93
N PRO A 89 -9.16 -11.78 -15.54
CA PRO A 89 -10.30 -10.94 -15.88
C PRO A 89 -10.92 -10.29 -14.63
N THR A 90 -11.41 -9.06 -14.80
CA THR A 90 -12.23 -8.40 -13.77
C THR A 90 -13.66 -8.15 -14.28
N VAL A 91 -14.52 -7.66 -13.38
CA VAL A 91 -15.93 -7.37 -13.68
C VAL A 91 -16.13 -5.90 -14.01
N HIS A 92 -17.16 -5.60 -14.79
CA HIS A 92 -17.63 -4.24 -15.03
C HIS A 92 -18.66 -3.81 -13.98
N LEU A 93 -18.89 -2.51 -13.86
CA LEU A 93 -19.92 -1.97 -12.98
C LEU A 93 -21.33 -2.41 -13.43
N PRO A 94 -22.26 -2.66 -12.50
CA PRO A 94 -23.65 -2.87 -12.88
C PRO A 94 -24.18 -1.68 -13.69
N HIS A 95 -24.73 -1.95 -14.88
CA HIS A 95 -25.26 -0.95 -15.82
C HIS A 95 -24.22 -0.07 -16.54
N ASP A 96 -22.93 -0.39 -16.46
CA ASP A 96 -21.87 0.25 -17.26
C ASP A 96 -20.86 -0.79 -17.76
N ASP A 97 -21.04 -1.21 -19.01
CA ASP A 97 -20.22 -2.25 -19.66
C ASP A 97 -18.82 -1.73 -20.10
N ASN A 98 -18.55 -0.42 -19.91
CA ASN A 98 -17.29 0.19 -20.31
C ASN A 98 -16.32 0.44 -19.15
N THR A 99 -16.79 0.36 -17.91
CA THR A 99 -15.97 0.60 -16.71
C THR A 99 -15.74 -0.70 -15.95
N TYR A 100 -14.51 -1.19 -15.98
CA TYR A 100 -14.06 -2.38 -15.27
C TYR A 100 -13.51 -2.01 -13.90
N VAL A 101 -13.90 -2.73 -12.85
CA VAL A 101 -13.49 -2.37 -11.49
C VAL A 101 -12.29 -3.17 -11.01
N VAL A 102 -11.35 -2.50 -10.36
CA VAL A 102 -10.24 -3.12 -9.65
C VAL A 102 -10.03 -2.44 -8.30
N SER A 103 -9.16 -3.00 -7.47
CA SER A 103 -8.67 -2.35 -6.25
C SER A 103 -7.15 -2.40 -6.23
N LEU A 104 -6.51 -1.39 -5.62
CA LEU A 104 -5.07 -1.42 -5.39
C LEU A 104 -4.75 -2.46 -4.31
N GLY A 105 -3.79 -3.35 -4.59
CA GLY A 105 -3.39 -4.39 -3.63
C GLY A 105 -2.97 -3.84 -2.26
N VAL A 106 -2.31 -2.67 -2.24
CA VAL A 106 -1.93 -1.98 -1.00
C VAL A 106 -3.15 -1.55 -0.18
N SER A 107 -4.25 -1.11 -0.81
CA SER A 107 -5.49 -0.76 -0.11
C SER A 107 -6.08 -1.97 0.61
N HIS A 108 -6.12 -3.14 -0.04
CA HIS A 108 -6.61 -4.38 0.57
C HIS A 108 -5.71 -4.84 1.73
N GLN A 109 -4.39 -4.76 1.58
CA GLN A 109 -3.44 -5.11 2.64
C GLN A 109 -3.63 -4.22 3.88
N LEU A 110 -3.72 -2.89 3.68
CA LEU A 110 -3.90 -1.93 4.77
C LEU A 110 -5.25 -2.09 5.45
N HIS A 111 -6.33 -2.33 4.70
CA HIS A 111 -7.65 -2.64 5.25
C HIS A 111 -7.59 -3.85 6.20
N CYS A 112 -7.04 -4.97 5.74
CA CYS A 112 -6.93 -6.19 6.54
C CYS A 112 -6.04 -6.00 7.77
N VAL A 113 -4.91 -5.31 7.63
CA VAL A 113 -4.02 -5.00 8.77
C VAL A 113 -4.73 -4.09 9.78
N ASN A 114 -5.51 -3.09 9.35
CA ASN A 114 -6.28 -2.24 10.26
C ASN A 114 -7.37 -3.05 10.99
N HIS A 115 -8.03 -3.96 10.30
CA HIS A 115 -9.00 -4.88 10.90
C HIS A 115 -8.36 -5.78 11.97
N LEU A 116 -7.17 -6.33 11.71
CA LEU A 116 -6.39 -7.08 12.69
C LEU A 116 -5.94 -6.22 13.88
N ARG A 117 -5.51 -4.97 13.63
CA ARG A 117 -5.17 -4.02 14.70
C ARG A 117 -6.36 -3.82 15.63
N LYS A 118 -7.57 -3.59 15.08
CA LYS A 118 -8.80 -3.40 15.88
C LYS A 118 -9.20 -4.67 16.64
N ALA A 119 -8.96 -5.86 16.07
CA ALA A 119 -9.20 -7.14 16.74
C ALA A 119 -8.41 -7.34 18.06
N LEU A 120 -7.29 -6.63 18.22
CA LEU A 120 -6.47 -6.68 19.44
C LEU A 120 -7.05 -5.82 20.59
N TYR A 121 -8.13 -5.08 20.35
CA TYR A 121 -8.77 -4.20 21.33
C TYR A 121 -10.29 -4.43 21.39
N PRO A 122 -10.75 -5.62 21.82
CA PRO A 122 -12.17 -5.98 21.85
C PRO A 122 -13.05 -5.02 22.67
N ASP A 123 -12.50 -4.47 23.75
CA ASP A 123 -13.22 -3.53 24.63
C ASP A 123 -13.48 -2.18 23.95
N GLU A 124 -12.57 -1.75 23.05
CA GLU A 124 -12.66 -0.48 22.32
C GLU A 124 -13.48 -0.62 21.02
N TYR A 125 -13.50 -1.82 20.44
CA TYR A 125 -14.22 -2.14 19.21
C TYR A 125 -15.23 -3.28 19.41
N PRO A 126 -16.24 -3.09 20.28
CA PRO A 126 -17.20 -4.14 20.58
C PRO A 126 -17.99 -4.51 19.33
N GLY A 127 -18.11 -5.81 19.08
CA GLY A 127 -18.92 -6.34 17.98
C GLY A 127 -18.31 -6.24 16.59
N LEU A 128 -17.06 -5.77 16.44
CA LEU A 128 -16.33 -5.83 15.15
C LEU A 128 -15.82 -7.23 14.80
N TRP A 129 -15.66 -8.07 15.82
CA TRP A 129 -15.24 -9.45 15.70
C TRP A 129 -16.06 -10.30 16.67
N GLU A 130 -16.39 -11.51 16.26
CA GLU A 130 -16.90 -12.54 17.16
C GLU A 130 -15.71 -13.30 17.75
N TYR A 131 -15.62 -13.31 19.08
CA TYR A 131 -14.56 -13.98 19.82
C TYR A 131 -15.09 -15.29 20.38
N HIS A 132 -14.49 -16.40 19.97
CA HIS A 132 -14.90 -17.73 20.42
C HIS A 132 -14.08 -18.18 21.65
N PRO A 133 -14.64 -19.03 22.54
CA PRO A 133 -13.94 -19.52 23.74
C PRO A 133 -12.65 -20.33 23.47
N ASN A 134 -12.49 -20.84 22.24
CA ASN A 134 -11.30 -21.57 21.79
C ASN A 134 -10.14 -20.64 21.35
N GLY A 135 -10.31 -19.32 21.45
CA GLY A 135 -9.29 -18.33 21.07
C GLY A 135 -9.29 -17.95 19.58
N THR A 136 -10.25 -18.42 18.77
CA THR A 136 -10.40 -17.98 17.38
C THR A 136 -11.33 -16.78 17.27
N THR A 137 -11.12 -15.97 16.25
CA THR A 137 -11.96 -14.80 15.94
C THR A 137 -12.43 -14.84 14.49
N ILE A 138 -13.68 -14.47 14.24
CA ILE A 138 -14.21 -14.25 12.89
C ILE A 138 -14.67 -12.81 12.74
N ALA A 139 -14.43 -12.20 11.58
CA ALA A 139 -14.87 -10.83 11.31
C ALA A 139 -16.39 -10.83 11.36
N SER A 140 -16.98 -9.95 12.18
CA SER A 140 -18.43 -9.86 12.24
C SER A 140 -18.93 -9.32 10.91
N THR A 141 -19.76 -10.10 10.20
CA THR A 141 -20.48 -9.59 9.03
C THR A 141 -21.68 -8.80 9.55
N SER A 142 -21.50 -7.50 9.79
CA SER A 142 -22.60 -6.54 9.99
C SER A 142 -22.83 -5.72 8.73
#